data_AF-A0A7C2CN14-F1
#
_entry.id   AF-A0A7C2CN14-F1
#
_cell.length_a   1.000
_cell.length_b   1.000
_cell.length_c   1.000
_cell.angle_alpha   90.00
_cell.angle_beta   90.00
_cell.angle_gamma   90.00
#
_symmetry.space_group_name_H-M   'P 1'
#
loop_
_entity.id
_entity.type
_entity.pdbx_description
1 polymer ?
#
loop_
_entity_poly.entity_id
_entity_poly.type
_entity_poly.pdbx_seq_one_letter_code
_entity_poly.pdbx_strand_id
1 'polypeptide(L)'
;MRIVLRIGGSVVASPVNTDLIAKYAEIVRGLKEQGNDVVVVVGGGALAREFISIAKKLGLNEQVQDEIAISVSRLFAQLFLKTLGDIGCRQVATTLDAVVECLKEGKVAVMGGLKPGITTDTVAALAAEHVKADLLVKGTDQEGVYNKDPRKHADAV
;
A
#
# COMPACT_ATOMS: atom_id res chain seq x y z
N MET A 1 -7.66 -1.34 18.42
CA MET A 1 -8.10 -2.20 17.29
C MET A 1 -6.92 -2.45 16.36
N ARG A 2 -7.04 -3.41 15.46
CA ARG A 2 -6.08 -3.65 14.36
C ARG A 2 -6.67 -3.15 13.05
N ILE A 3 -5.98 -2.22 12.41
CA ILE A 3 -6.44 -1.55 11.19
C ILE A 3 -5.40 -1.78 10.10
N VAL A 4 -5.86 -2.23 8.93
CA VAL A 4 -5.05 -2.24 7.71
C VAL A 4 -5.51 -1.13 6.79
N LEU A 5 -4.60 -0.21 6.47
CA LEU A 5 -4.83 0.87 5.52
C LEU A 5 -4.13 0.55 4.21
N ARG A 6 -4.90 0.29 3.15
CA ARG A 6 -4.37 0.21 1.80
C ARG A 6 -4.36 1.61 1.19
N ILE A 7 -3.18 2.12 0.86
CA ILE A 7 -3.01 3.40 0.16
C ILE A 7 -2.72 3.13 -1.32
N GLY A 8 -3.64 3.53 -2.19
CA GLY A 8 -3.47 3.40 -3.63
C GLY A 8 -2.30 4.21 -4.16
N GLY A 9 -1.50 3.61 -5.05
CA GLY A 9 -0.42 4.34 -5.71
C GLY A 9 -0.92 5.44 -6.67
N SER A 10 -2.18 5.40 -7.10
CA SER A 10 -2.81 6.55 -7.79
C SER A 10 -3.03 7.74 -6.86
N VAL A 11 -3.14 7.49 -5.55
CA VAL A 11 -3.38 8.53 -4.54
C VAL A 11 -2.07 9.23 -4.17
N VAL A 12 -0.97 8.49 -3.98
CA VAL A 12 0.28 9.05 -3.45
C VAL A 12 1.45 9.09 -4.44
N ALA A 13 1.37 8.39 -5.56
CA ALA A 13 2.53 8.09 -6.42
C ALA A 13 2.28 8.37 -7.93
N SER A 14 1.28 9.17 -8.30
CA SER A 14 0.91 9.43 -9.71
C SER A 14 0.44 10.87 -10.00
N PRO A 15 1.30 11.90 -9.94
CA PRO A 15 2.72 11.89 -9.56
C PRO A 15 2.91 11.80 -8.03
N VAL A 16 4.15 11.67 -7.58
CA VAL A 16 4.45 11.67 -6.14
C VAL A 16 3.95 12.96 -5.53
N ASN A 17 3.02 12.85 -4.58
CA ASN A 17 2.41 13.98 -3.92
C ASN A 17 2.85 14.02 -2.45
N THR A 18 3.77 14.91 -2.14
CA THR A 18 4.36 15.07 -0.81
C THR A 18 3.31 15.45 0.24
N ASP A 19 2.34 16.29 -0.14
CA ASP A 19 1.30 16.77 0.78
C ASP A 19 0.35 15.64 1.16
N LEU A 20 -0.01 14.78 0.19
CA LEU A 20 -0.81 13.60 0.46
C LEU A 20 -0.04 12.58 1.30
N ILE A 21 1.24 12.34 1.02
CA ILE A 21 2.07 11.45 1.85
C ILE A 21 2.11 11.96 3.30
N ALA A 22 2.37 13.26 3.51
CA ALA A 22 2.36 13.86 4.83
C ALA A 22 0.99 13.73 5.50
N LYS A 23 -0.10 14.03 4.79
CA LYS A 23 -1.47 13.90 5.31
C LYS A 23 -1.80 12.47 5.74
N TYR A 24 -1.45 11.46 4.94
CA TYR A 24 -1.65 10.06 5.30
C TYR A 24 -0.76 9.63 6.47
N ALA A 25 0.47 10.12 6.55
CA ALA A 25 1.34 9.87 7.69
C ALA A 25 0.73 10.44 8.98
N GLU A 26 0.18 11.66 8.95
CA GLU A 26 -0.50 12.26 10.10
C GLU A 26 -1.77 11.49 10.50
N ILE A 27 -2.55 11.00 9.53
CA ILE A 27 -3.69 10.10 9.83
C ILE A 27 -3.22 8.85 10.56
N VAL A 28 -2.13 8.23 10.09
CA VAL A 28 -1.55 7.04 10.72
C VAL A 28 -1.01 7.34 12.12
N ARG A 29 -0.37 8.51 12.33
CA ARG A 29 0.05 8.96 13.67
C ARG A 29 -1.15 9.07 14.61
N GLY A 30 -2.20 9.76 14.21
CA GLY A 30 -3.41 9.92 15.02
C GLY A 30 -4.06 8.58 15.36
N LEU A 31 -4.14 7.64 14.41
CA LEU A 31 -4.63 6.28 14.68
C LEU A 31 -3.75 5.55 15.71
N LYS A 32 -2.42 5.72 15.62
CA LYS A 32 -1.49 5.09 16.55
C LYS A 32 -1.59 5.68 17.97
N GLU A 33 -1.71 7.00 18.08
CA GLU A 33 -1.90 7.72 19.36
C GLU A 33 -3.18 7.29 20.09
N GLN A 34 -4.22 6.89 19.34
CA GLN A 34 -5.45 6.31 19.89
C GLN A 34 -5.28 4.86 20.37
N GLY A 35 -4.07 4.30 20.33
CA GLY A 35 -3.78 2.94 20.80
C GLY A 35 -4.10 1.83 19.79
N ASN A 36 -4.20 2.16 18.50
CA ASN A 36 -4.43 1.15 17.46
C ASN A 36 -3.12 0.55 16.95
N ASP A 37 -3.20 -0.72 16.54
CA ASP A 37 -2.18 -1.37 15.73
C ASP A 37 -2.50 -1.10 14.26
N VAL A 38 -1.52 -0.55 13.54
CA VAL A 38 -1.74 -0.07 12.17
C VAL A 38 -0.77 -0.76 11.22
N VAL A 39 -1.32 -1.31 10.14
CA VAL A 39 -0.56 -1.83 8.99
C VAL A 39 -0.90 -0.97 7.78
N VAL A 40 0.11 -0.54 7.02
CA VAL A 40 -0.07 0.26 5.81
C VAL A 40 0.46 -0.50 4.60
N VAL A 41 -0.36 -0.66 3.56
CA VAL A 41 0.03 -1.27 2.28
C VAL A 41 0.03 -0.20 1.19
N VAL A 42 1.19 0.08 0.60
CA VAL A 42 1.35 1.16 -0.38
C VAL A 42 1.46 0.60 -1.81
N GLY A 43 0.65 1.14 -2.73
CA GLY A 43 0.67 0.78 -4.15
C GLY A 43 1.75 1.49 -4.98
N GLY A 44 2.19 0.86 -6.08
CA GLY A 44 3.24 1.38 -6.95
C GLY A 44 2.83 2.46 -7.98
N GLY A 45 1.53 2.70 -8.16
CA GLY A 45 1.03 3.84 -8.95
C GLY A 45 1.41 3.80 -10.43
N ALA A 46 1.51 4.98 -11.05
CA ALA A 46 1.84 5.17 -12.45
C ALA A 46 3.27 4.68 -12.74
N LEU A 47 4.19 4.91 -11.81
CA LEU A 47 5.57 4.47 -11.95
C LEU A 47 5.68 2.94 -12.07
N ALA A 48 4.92 2.18 -11.28
CA ALA A 48 4.91 0.71 -11.43
C ALA A 48 4.39 0.28 -12.81
N ARG A 49 3.33 0.93 -13.33
CA ARG A 49 2.80 0.65 -14.68
C ARG A 49 3.80 0.99 -15.78
N GLU A 50 4.55 2.08 -15.61
CA GLU A 50 5.62 2.48 -16.53
C GLU A 50 6.72 1.43 -16.58
N PHE A 51 7.23 1.00 -15.42
CA PHE A 51 8.28 -0.01 -15.34
C PHE A 51 7.82 -1.39 -15.82
N ILE A 52 6.55 -1.78 -15.61
CA ILE A 52 5.96 -2.97 -16.24
C ILE A 52 6.04 -2.84 -17.77
N SER A 53 5.65 -1.69 -18.34
CA SER A 53 5.73 -1.47 -19.78
C SER A 53 7.16 -1.51 -20.31
N ILE A 54 8.13 -0.98 -19.56
CA ILE A 54 9.55 -1.05 -19.92
C ILE A 54 10.01 -2.50 -19.92
N ALA A 55 9.75 -3.25 -18.84
CA ALA A 55 10.09 -4.66 -18.72
C ALA A 55 9.50 -5.51 -19.87
N LYS A 56 8.24 -5.26 -20.23
CA LYS A 56 7.59 -5.90 -21.38
C LYS A 56 8.30 -5.58 -22.70
N LYS A 57 8.70 -4.32 -22.93
CA LYS A 57 9.46 -3.91 -24.13
C LYS A 57 10.85 -4.55 -24.19
N LEU A 58 11.43 -4.87 -23.04
CA LEU A 58 12.69 -5.61 -22.91
C LEU A 58 12.53 -7.14 -23.08
N GLY A 59 11.31 -7.64 -23.33
CA GLY A 59 11.05 -9.07 -23.53
C GLY A 59 10.98 -9.89 -22.24
N LEU A 60 10.86 -9.24 -21.08
CA LEU A 60 10.76 -9.94 -19.80
C LEU A 60 9.37 -10.56 -19.62
N ASN A 61 9.31 -11.76 -19.02
CA ASN A 61 8.05 -12.46 -18.76
C ASN A 61 7.21 -11.75 -17.68
N GLU A 62 5.93 -12.14 -17.56
CA GLU A 62 4.98 -11.49 -16.64
C GLU A 62 5.40 -11.58 -15.17
N GLN A 63 6.00 -12.71 -14.75
CA GLN A 63 6.48 -12.87 -13.39
C GLN A 63 7.54 -11.82 -13.02
N VAL A 64 8.51 -11.59 -13.92
CA VAL A 64 9.56 -10.57 -13.74
C VAL A 64 8.98 -9.17 -13.80
N GLN A 65 7.98 -8.91 -14.65
CA GLN A 65 7.28 -7.63 -14.69
C GLN A 65 6.62 -7.32 -13.33
N ASP A 66 5.99 -8.31 -12.70
CA ASP A 66 5.40 -8.17 -11.37
C ASP A 66 6.45 -7.94 -10.28
N GLU A 67 7.59 -8.63 -10.32
CA GLU A 67 8.71 -8.42 -9.39
C GLU A 67 9.24 -6.97 -9.43
N ILE A 68 9.30 -6.40 -10.63
CA ILE A 68 9.67 -5.00 -10.83
C ILE A 68 8.59 -4.08 -10.25
N ALA A 69 7.31 -4.35 -10.49
CA ALA A 69 6.20 -3.57 -9.94
C ALA A 69 6.17 -3.61 -8.40
N ILE A 70 6.46 -4.78 -7.81
CA ILE A 70 6.63 -4.97 -6.37
C ILE A 70 7.77 -4.09 -5.86
N SER A 71 8.91 -4.08 -6.54
CA SER A 71 10.05 -3.25 -6.17
C SER A 71 9.70 -1.75 -6.18
N VAL A 72 8.97 -1.29 -7.19
CA VAL A 72 8.49 0.10 -7.25
C VAL A 72 7.53 0.41 -6.09
N SER A 73 6.59 -0.49 -5.78
CA SER A 73 5.69 -0.28 -4.63
C SER A 73 6.44 -0.23 -3.29
N ARG A 74 7.51 -1.01 -3.14
CA ARG A 74 8.37 -1.00 -1.93
C ARG A 74 9.18 0.29 -1.81
N LEU A 75 9.56 0.92 -2.93
CA LEU A 75 10.17 2.25 -2.91
C LEU A 75 9.22 3.29 -2.30
N PHE A 76 7.94 3.29 -2.69
CA PHE A 76 6.94 4.18 -2.10
C PHE A 76 6.63 3.83 -0.65
N ALA A 77 6.54 2.54 -0.32
CA ALA A 77 6.40 2.08 1.06
C ALA A 77 7.57 2.57 1.93
N GLN A 78 8.79 2.56 1.40
CA GLN A 78 9.98 3.04 2.10
C GLN A 78 9.93 4.54 2.32
N LEU A 79 9.53 5.32 1.31
CA LEU A 79 9.34 6.76 1.45
C LEU A 79 8.32 7.05 2.57
N PHE A 80 7.15 6.41 2.51
CA PHE A 80 6.10 6.57 3.52
C PHE A 80 6.57 6.18 4.92
N LEU A 81 7.26 5.05 5.05
CA LEU A 81 7.81 4.58 6.32
C LEU A 81 8.81 5.58 6.92
N LYS A 82 9.66 6.21 6.09
CA LYS A 82 10.61 7.23 6.57
C LYS A 82 9.90 8.51 6.99
N THR A 83 8.78 8.86 6.37
CA THR A 83 7.93 9.97 6.84
C THR A 83 7.34 9.70 8.22
N LEU A 84 7.01 8.45 8.56
CA LEU A 84 6.50 8.10 9.89
C LEU A 84 7.57 8.26 11.00
N GLY A 85 8.85 8.19 10.67
CA GLY A 85 9.93 8.28 11.66
C GLY A 85 9.86 7.14 12.67
N ASP A 86 10.05 7.46 13.95
CA ASP A 86 10.23 6.45 15.01
C ASP A 86 8.98 5.62 15.32
N ILE A 87 7.79 6.02 14.88
CA ILE A 87 6.59 5.19 15.09
C ILE A 87 6.50 4.04 14.07
N GLY A 88 7.20 4.15 12.94
CA GLY A 88 7.28 3.09 11.94
C GLY A 88 8.33 2.04 12.30
N CYS A 89 8.20 0.85 11.72
CA CYS A 89 9.26 -0.14 11.81
C CYS A 89 10.56 0.28 11.13
N ARG A 90 11.65 -0.41 11.47
CA ARG A 90 12.99 -0.13 10.92
C ARG A 90 13.04 -0.23 9.39
N GLN A 91 12.33 -1.22 8.84
CA GLN A 91 12.34 -1.56 7.42
C GLN A 91 10.92 -1.87 6.92
N VAL A 92 10.73 -1.72 5.61
CA VAL A 92 9.51 -2.14 4.93
C VAL A 92 9.36 -3.64 5.08
N ALA A 93 8.20 -4.09 5.53
CA ALA A 93 7.91 -5.51 5.66
C ALA A 93 7.78 -6.16 4.27
N THR A 94 8.50 -7.26 4.06
CA THR A 94 8.48 -8.04 2.81
C THR A 94 7.77 -9.37 2.96
N THR A 95 7.39 -9.74 4.18
CA THR A 95 6.60 -10.95 4.52
C THR A 95 5.48 -10.57 5.49
N LEU A 96 4.46 -11.42 5.58
CA LEU A 96 3.36 -11.21 6.54
C LEU A 96 3.83 -11.41 7.99
N ASP A 97 4.80 -12.29 8.23
CA ASP A 97 5.38 -12.47 9.57
C ASP A 97 6.17 -11.24 10.03
N ALA A 98 6.87 -10.57 9.10
CA ALA A 98 7.55 -9.30 9.42
C ALA A 98 6.56 -8.20 9.82
N VAL A 99 5.32 -8.24 9.30
CA VAL A 99 4.25 -7.33 9.76
C VAL A 99 3.88 -7.65 11.21
N VAL A 100 3.73 -8.93 11.56
CA VAL A 100 3.39 -9.35 12.93
C VAL A 100 4.47 -8.97 13.93
N GLU A 101 5.74 -9.24 13.61
CA GLU A 101 6.86 -8.86 14.48
C GLU A 101 6.93 -7.34 14.68
N CYS A 102 6.68 -6.57 13.61
CA CYS A 102 6.60 -5.12 13.70
C CYS A 102 5.52 -4.62 14.68
N LEU A 103 4.32 -5.22 14.61
CA LEU A 103 3.23 -4.86 15.51
C LEU A 103 3.54 -5.25 16.97
N LYS A 104 4.23 -6.37 17.21
CA LYS A 104 4.68 -6.77 18.56
C LYS A 104 5.65 -5.77 19.19
N GLU A 105 6.45 -5.07 18.38
CA GLU A 105 7.30 -3.97 18.83
C GLU A 105 6.51 -2.66 19.11
N GLY A 106 5.19 -2.70 18.95
CA GLY A 106 4.32 -1.54 19.10
C GLY A 106 4.49 -0.50 17.99
N LYS A 107 5.07 -0.87 16.85
CA LYS A 107 5.34 0.01 15.71
C LYS A 107 4.26 -0.12 14.63
N VAL A 108 4.26 0.83 13.69
CA VAL A 108 3.46 0.78 12.47
C VAL A 108 4.20 -0.04 11.42
N ALA A 109 3.57 -1.10 10.93
CA ALA A 109 4.09 -1.90 9.84
C ALA A 109 3.74 -1.26 8.50
N VAL A 110 4.71 -1.11 7.61
CA VAL A 110 4.50 -0.60 6.26
C VAL A 110 5.03 -1.61 5.25
N MET A 111 4.24 -1.94 4.23
CA MET A 111 4.60 -2.87 3.18
C MET A 111 4.22 -2.35 1.79
N GLY A 112 4.89 -2.89 0.77
CA GLY A 112 4.49 -2.75 -0.63
C GLY A 112 3.84 -4.04 -1.13
N GLY A 113 4.19 -4.44 -2.35
CA GLY A 113 3.84 -5.74 -2.91
C GLY A 113 4.54 -6.91 -2.20
N LEU A 114 3.89 -8.07 -2.23
CA LEU A 114 4.31 -9.29 -1.54
C LEU A 114 4.95 -10.31 -2.50
N LYS A 115 4.20 -10.74 -3.52
CA LYS A 115 4.62 -11.74 -4.51
C LYS A 115 3.95 -11.49 -5.87
N PRO A 116 4.52 -12.02 -6.98
CA PRO A 116 3.90 -11.96 -8.30
C PRO A 116 2.48 -12.55 -8.35
N GLY A 117 1.69 -12.09 -9.33
CA GLY A 117 0.33 -12.55 -9.57
C GLY A 117 -0.74 -11.96 -8.66
N ILE A 118 -0.40 -11.04 -7.75
CA ILE A 118 -1.37 -10.39 -6.86
C ILE A 118 -1.17 -8.88 -6.78
N THR A 119 -2.28 -8.15 -6.60
CA THR A 119 -2.26 -6.69 -6.44
C THR A 119 -2.03 -6.29 -4.98
N THR A 120 -1.76 -5.01 -4.75
CA THR A 120 -1.66 -4.46 -3.39
C THR A 120 -2.98 -4.48 -2.62
N ASP A 121 -4.13 -4.57 -3.30
CA ASP A 121 -5.41 -4.79 -2.63
C ASP A 121 -5.46 -6.19 -2.02
N THR A 122 -5.00 -7.20 -2.76
CA THR A 122 -4.87 -8.58 -2.26
C THR A 122 -3.85 -8.68 -1.13
N VAL A 123 -2.72 -7.97 -1.23
CA VAL A 123 -1.71 -7.93 -0.16
C VAL A 123 -2.31 -7.33 1.12
N ALA A 124 -3.10 -6.26 1.02
CA ALA A 124 -3.77 -5.67 2.17
C ALA A 124 -4.80 -6.61 2.78
N ALA A 125 -5.55 -7.36 1.96
CA ALA A 125 -6.47 -8.40 2.46
C ALA A 125 -5.73 -9.52 3.19
N LEU A 126 -4.63 -10.03 2.62
CA LEU A 126 -3.81 -11.06 3.27
C LEU A 126 -3.18 -10.55 4.58
N ALA A 127 -2.71 -9.31 4.61
CA ALA A 127 -2.20 -8.69 5.83
C ALA A 127 -3.30 -8.54 6.89
N ALA A 128 -4.49 -8.11 6.49
CA ALA A 128 -5.64 -7.98 7.37
C ALA A 128 -6.04 -9.32 7.98
N GLU A 129 -6.12 -10.38 7.16
CA GLU A 129 -6.37 -11.74 7.63
C GLU A 129 -5.28 -12.22 8.61
N HIS A 130 -4.01 -12.06 8.24
CA HIS A 130 -2.87 -12.57 9.01
C HIS A 130 -2.75 -11.94 10.40
N VAL A 131 -3.01 -10.63 10.50
CA VAL A 131 -2.99 -9.92 11.79
C VAL A 131 -4.34 -9.98 12.52
N LYS A 132 -5.36 -10.61 11.92
CA LYS A 132 -6.75 -10.62 12.42
C LYS A 132 -7.24 -9.18 12.64
N ALA A 133 -7.17 -8.37 11.60
CA ALA A 133 -7.58 -6.97 11.63
C ALA A 133 -9.09 -6.84 11.82
N ASP A 134 -9.48 -5.84 12.61
CA ASP A 134 -10.88 -5.47 12.81
C ASP A 134 -11.43 -4.70 11.60
N LEU A 135 -10.53 -4.02 10.85
CA LEU A 135 -10.91 -3.16 9.73
C LEU A 135 -9.82 -3.15 8.63
N LEU A 136 -10.26 -3.29 7.37
CA LEU A 136 -9.48 -3.02 6.18
C LEU A 136 -10.05 -1.78 5.47
N VAL A 137 -9.28 -0.70 5.42
CA VAL A 137 -9.64 0.56 4.75
C VAL A 137 -8.89 0.68 3.44
N LYS A 138 -9.62 0.83 2.34
CA LYS A 138 -9.04 1.05 1.00
C LYS A 138 -9.09 2.52 0.62
N GLY A 139 -7.96 3.21 0.76
CA GLY A 139 -7.75 4.54 0.17
C GLY A 139 -7.54 4.42 -1.34
N THR A 140 -8.51 4.92 -2.09
CA THR A 140 -8.51 4.91 -3.57
C THR A 140 -8.89 6.30 -4.10
N ASP A 141 -8.69 6.51 -5.39
CA ASP A 141 -9.02 7.75 -6.12
C ASP A 141 -10.48 7.78 -6.63
N GLN A 142 -11.34 6.95 -6.03
CA GLN A 142 -12.77 6.84 -6.30
C GLN A 142 -13.51 7.06 -4.98
N GLU A 143 -14.70 7.66 -5.03
CA GLU A 143 -15.48 7.93 -3.82
C GLU A 143 -15.99 6.66 -3.13
N GLY A 144 -16.13 5.57 -3.88
CA GLY A 144 -16.63 4.31 -3.36
C GLY A 144 -16.65 3.21 -4.41
N VAL A 145 -17.43 2.16 -4.12
CA VAL A 145 -17.72 1.08 -5.06
C VAL A 145 -18.99 1.46 -5.81
N TYR A 146 -18.87 1.52 -7.14
CA TYR A 146 -19.97 1.77 -8.06
C TYR A 146 -20.40 0.47 -8.74
N ASN A 147 -21.62 0.44 -9.27
CA ASN A 147 -22.15 -0.67 -10.07
C ASN A 147 -21.40 -0.87 -11.40
N LYS A 148 -20.69 0.15 -11.89
CA LYS A 148 -19.83 0.14 -13.09
C LYS A 148 -18.77 1.23 -13.01
N ASP A 149 -17.80 1.23 -13.93
CA ASP A 149 -16.70 2.20 -13.94
C ASP A 149 -17.20 3.65 -14.15
N PRO A 150 -17.16 4.53 -13.14
CA PRO A 150 -17.67 5.90 -13.24
C PRO A 150 -16.85 6.77 -14.20
N ARG A 151 -15.63 6.36 -14.56
CA ARG A 151 -14.82 7.06 -15.57
C ARG A 151 -15.30 6.81 -17.00
N LYS A 152 -16.04 5.71 -17.21
CA LYS A 152 -16.56 5.29 -18.51
C LYS A 152 -18.06 5.52 -18.63
N HIS A 153 -18.76 5.57 -17.51
CA HIS A 153 -20.21 5.64 -17.45
C HIS A 153 -20.65 6.75 -16.50
N ALA A 154 -21.19 7.83 -17.05
CA ALA A 154 -21.66 8.97 -16.26
C ALA A 154 -22.86 8.65 -15.35
N ASP A 155 -23.55 7.54 -15.62
CA ASP A 155 -24.69 7.05 -14.85
C ASP A 155 -24.31 5.92 -13.87
N ALA A 156 -23.03 5.81 -13.51
CA ALA A 156 -22.58 4.91 -12.46
C ALA A 156 -23.12 5.35 -11.10
N VAL A 157 -23.63 4.39 -10.31
CA VAL A 157 -24.17 4.59 -8.95
C VAL A 157 -23.66 3.55 -7.98
#